data_AF-A0A7J9JSU1-F1
#
_entry.id   AF-A0A7J9JSU1-F1
#
_cell.length_a   1.000
_cell.length_b   1.000
_cell.length_c   1.000
_cell.angle_alpha   90.00
_cell.angle_beta   90.00
_cell.angle_gamma   90.00
#
_symmetry.space_group_name_H-M   'P 1'
#
loop_
_entity.id
_entity.type
_entity.pdbx_description
1 polymer ?
#
loop_
_entity_poly.entity_id
_entity_poly.type
_entity_poly.pdbx_seq_one_letter_code
_entity_poly.pdbx_strand_id
1 'polypeptide(L)'
;MLKNSCRLALKEMNHWMMPEKAKTSLTTFPSSAEIVSEPLGVVLVISAWNYPFLLSLDPVVGAISAGNAIVLKPSEMAPASSSLIAKLVADYLDSSCIKVVEGAVPETSALLEQKWDKILYTGNGRVARIVMAAAAKHLTPVVLELGGKSPVIVDSDINLKVATRRIIAGKWGCNNGQACISPDYIITTKDYATKLVDSFKCELERFYGKDPLESKDLSRIVNSNHFDRLSKLMDEEKVSSKIVHGGQRNEKNLQIAPTIFLDVPVNSLIMKEEIFGPLLPIIT
;
A
#
# COMPACT_ATOMS: atom_id res chain seq x y z
N MET A 1 11.27 -6.45 -5.96
CA MET A 1 9.95 -6.52 -6.64
C MET A 1 10.03 -5.85 -8.01
N LEU A 2 10.20 -4.52 -8.12
CA LEU A 2 10.28 -3.80 -9.41
C LEU A 2 11.17 -4.44 -10.49
N LYS A 3 12.42 -4.83 -10.13
CA LYS A 3 13.34 -5.51 -11.07
C LYS A 3 12.75 -6.79 -11.68
N ASN A 4 11.95 -7.53 -10.90
CA ASN A 4 11.29 -8.74 -11.38
C ASN A 4 10.15 -8.39 -12.33
N SER A 5 9.40 -7.32 -12.07
CA SER A 5 8.35 -6.81 -12.96
C SER A 5 8.94 -6.41 -14.32
N CYS A 6 10.06 -5.67 -14.33
CA CYS A 6 10.78 -5.36 -15.57
C CYS A 6 11.21 -6.62 -16.33
N ARG A 7 11.78 -7.61 -15.64
CA ARG A 7 12.23 -8.87 -16.25
C ARG A 7 11.06 -9.69 -16.79
N LEU A 8 9.94 -9.72 -16.09
CA LEU A 8 8.74 -10.41 -16.52
C LEU A 8 8.19 -9.75 -17.78
N ALA A 9 8.06 -8.42 -17.78
CA ALA A 9 7.63 -7.68 -18.96
C ALA A 9 8.54 -7.95 -20.17
N LEU A 10 9.86 -7.85 -20.01
CA LEU A 10 10.81 -8.15 -21.09
C LEU A 10 10.70 -9.59 -21.62
N LYS A 11 10.37 -10.55 -20.75
CA LYS A 11 10.23 -11.96 -21.12
C LYS A 11 8.92 -12.25 -21.85
N GLU A 12 7.82 -11.69 -21.37
CA GLU A 12 6.47 -12.08 -21.77
C GLU A 12 5.79 -11.11 -22.74
N MET A 13 6.34 -9.90 -22.97
CA MET A 13 5.71 -8.85 -23.80
C MET A 13 5.28 -9.33 -25.19
N ASN A 14 6.15 -10.07 -25.90
CA ASN A 14 5.79 -10.62 -27.21
C ASN A 14 4.58 -11.55 -27.14
N HIS A 15 4.45 -12.33 -26.07
CA HIS A 15 3.32 -13.22 -25.87
C HIS A 15 2.04 -12.43 -25.52
N TRP A 16 2.13 -11.44 -24.63
CA TRP A 16 1.00 -10.60 -24.23
C TRP A 16 0.41 -9.77 -25.39
N MET A 17 1.21 -9.47 -26.41
CA MET A 17 0.77 -8.72 -27.60
C MET A 17 0.16 -9.61 -28.70
N MET A 18 0.24 -10.94 -28.60
CA MET A 18 -0.28 -11.83 -29.64
C MET A 18 -1.82 -11.78 -29.68
N PRO A 19 -2.46 -11.62 -30.85
CA PRO A 19 -3.90 -11.76 -30.99
C PRO A 19 -4.39 -13.13 -30.49
N GLU A 20 -5.45 -13.10 -29.68
CA GLU A 20 -6.08 -14.31 -29.15
C GLU A 20 -7.28 -14.70 -30.00
N LYS A 21 -7.32 -15.94 -30.50
CA LYS A 21 -8.48 -16.43 -31.26
C LYS A 21 -9.73 -16.46 -30.38
N ALA A 22 -10.79 -15.82 -30.84
CA ALA A 22 -12.09 -15.81 -30.17
C ALA A 22 -13.02 -16.87 -30.76
N LYS A 23 -13.89 -17.43 -29.91
CA LYS A 23 -14.93 -18.37 -30.36
C LYS A 23 -15.97 -17.61 -31.20
N THR A 24 -16.30 -18.16 -32.37
CA THR A 24 -17.38 -17.67 -33.23
C THR A 24 -18.61 -18.57 -33.13
N SER A 25 -19.74 -18.08 -33.65
CA SER A 25 -20.99 -18.84 -33.74
C SER A 25 -21.33 -19.20 -35.19
N LEU A 26 -22.30 -20.09 -35.37
CA LEU A 26 -22.79 -20.44 -36.72
C LEU A 26 -23.35 -19.22 -37.47
N THR A 27 -23.94 -18.26 -36.75
CA THR A 27 -24.49 -17.03 -37.35
C THR A 27 -23.42 -16.13 -37.96
N THR A 28 -22.17 -16.30 -37.55
CA THR A 28 -21.00 -15.55 -38.04
C THR A 28 -20.15 -16.35 -39.03
N PHE A 29 -20.55 -17.56 -39.42
CA PHE A 29 -19.84 -18.34 -40.43
C PHE A 29 -19.96 -17.66 -41.82
N PRO A 30 -18.88 -17.55 -42.62
CA PRO A 30 -17.56 -18.17 -42.48
C PRO A 30 -16.48 -17.29 -41.82
N SER A 31 -16.85 -16.23 -41.10
CA SER A 31 -15.89 -15.31 -40.49
C SER A 31 -15.11 -15.93 -39.32
N SER A 32 -13.89 -15.42 -39.08
CA SER A 32 -13.08 -15.64 -37.88
C SER A 32 -13.12 -14.41 -36.96
N ALA A 33 -12.80 -14.60 -35.68
CA ALA A 33 -12.71 -13.52 -34.70
C ALA A 33 -11.44 -13.66 -33.86
N GLU A 34 -10.86 -12.52 -33.51
CA GLU A 34 -9.65 -12.41 -32.68
C GLU A 34 -9.82 -11.23 -31.71
N ILE A 35 -9.15 -11.31 -30.56
CA ILE A 35 -9.02 -10.22 -29.59
C ILE A 35 -7.61 -9.68 -29.70
N VAL A 36 -7.49 -8.38 -29.96
CA VAL A 36 -6.21 -7.68 -30.12
C VAL A 36 -6.06 -6.69 -28.98
N SER A 37 -4.92 -6.74 -28.29
CA SER A 37 -4.59 -5.78 -27.23
C SER A 37 -3.96 -4.53 -27.85
N GLU A 38 -4.51 -3.36 -27.52
CA GLU A 38 -4.04 -2.05 -27.99
C GLU A 38 -3.89 -1.08 -26.80
N PRO A 39 -2.98 -0.09 -26.90
CA PRO A 39 -2.82 0.92 -25.86
C PRO A 39 -4.09 1.74 -25.71
N LEU A 40 -4.38 2.18 -24.48
CA LEU A 40 -5.49 3.09 -24.22
C LEU A 40 -5.15 4.51 -24.66
N GLY A 41 -3.89 4.92 -24.53
CA GLY A 41 -3.43 6.26 -24.88
C GLY A 41 -2.50 6.82 -23.81
N VAL A 42 -2.96 7.86 -23.09
CA VAL A 42 -2.21 8.55 -22.03
C VAL A 42 -2.72 8.14 -20.64
N VAL A 43 -1.82 7.60 -19.83
CA VAL A 43 -2.10 7.09 -18.49
C VAL A 43 -1.55 8.04 -17.42
N LEU A 44 -2.39 8.42 -16.46
CA LEU A 44 -1.97 9.11 -15.25
C LEU A 44 -1.76 8.10 -14.12
N VAL A 45 -0.57 8.08 -13.52
CA VAL A 45 -0.24 7.29 -12.33
C VAL A 45 -0.03 8.24 -11.15
N ILE A 46 -0.85 8.13 -10.10
CA ILE A 46 -0.71 8.88 -8.85
C ILE A 46 -0.33 7.89 -7.75
N SER A 47 0.90 7.96 -7.26
CA SER A 47 1.45 6.95 -6.34
C SER A 47 1.47 7.41 -4.87
N ALA A 48 1.47 6.43 -3.96
CA ALA A 48 1.56 6.67 -2.52
C ALA A 48 3.00 6.74 -1.99
N TRP A 49 3.15 7.26 -0.78
CA TRP A 49 4.45 7.54 -0.15
C TRP A 49 5.09 6.38 0.59
N ASN A 50 4.32 5.34 0.94
CA ASN A 50 4.76 4.31 1.89
C ASN A 50 5.72 3.28 1.27
N TYR A 51 5.62 3.05 -0.04
CA TYR A 51 6.62 2.34 -0.83
C TYR A 51 6.87 3.12 -2.13
N PRO A 52 7.50 4.29 -2.03
CA PRO A 52 7.40 5.34 -3.05
C PRO A 52 8.05 4.95 -4.37
N PHE A 53 9.03 4.05 -4.36
CA PHE A 53 9.61 3.50 -5.60
C PHE A 53 8.73 2.42 -6.23
N LEU A 54 8.26 1.45 -5.43
CA LEU A 54 7.48 0.34 -5.93
C LEU A 54 6.15 0.83 -6.51
N LEU A 55 5.40 1.63 -5.74
CA LEU A 55 4.07 2.10 -6.11
C LEU A 55 4.10 3.15 -7.22
N SER A 56 5.24 3.80 -7.46
CA SER A 56 5.42 4.71 -8.60
C SER A 56 5.77 3.95 -9.87
N LEU A 57 6.78 3.07 -9.82
CA LEU A 57 7.39 2.54 -11.03
C LEU A 57 6.78 1.21 -11.49
N ASP A 58 6.21 0.40 -10.60
CA ASP A 58 5.60 -0.87 -10.99
C ASP A 58 4.38 -0.66 -11.93
N PRO A 59 3.46 0.29 -11.65
CA PRO A 59 2.40 0.65 -12.60
C PRO A 59 2.93 1.23 -13.92
N VAL A 60 4.03 1.99 -13.86
CA VAL A 60 4.67 2.57 -15.06
C VAL A 60 5.22 1.46 -15.95
N VAL A 61 5.85 0.41 -15.39
CA VAL A 61 6.31 -0.75 -16.16
C VAL A 61 5.15 -1.42 -16.89
N GLY A 62 4.01 -1.59 -16.23
CA GLY A 62 2.79 -2.12 -16.85
C GLY A 62 2.26 -1.23 -17.98
N ALA A 63 2.18 0.09 -17.74
CA ALA A 63 1.69 1.05 -18.74
C ALA A 63 2.60 1.13 -19.98
N ILE A 64 3.92 1.11 -19.80
CA ILE A 64 4.92 1.05 -20.89
C ILE A 64 4.75 -0.25 -21.67
N SER A 65 4.61 -1.39 -20.98
CA SER A 65 4.48 -2.70 -21.62
C SER A 65 3.21 -2.81 -22.46
N ALA A 66 2.16 -2.06 -22.09
CA ALA A 66 0.92 -1.94 -22.84
C ALA A 66 0.94 -0.84 -23.92
N GLY A 67 2.09 -0.18 -24.17
CA GLY A 67 2.27 0.79 -25.25
C GLY A 67 1.72 2.20 -25.00
N ASN A 68 1.53 2.59 -23.73
CA ASN A 68 0.92 3.89 -23.38
C ASN A 68 1.98 4.99 -23.16
N ALA A 69 1.57 6.24 -23.34
CA ALA A 69 2.26 7.40 -22.77
C ALA A 69 1.86 7.55 -21.29
N ILE A 70 2.74 8.12 -20.46
CA ILE A 70 2.54 8.18 -19.00
C ILE A 70 2.86 9.56 -18.44
N VAL A 71 2.01 10.02 -17.53
CA VAL A 71 2.37 11.03 -16.53
C VAL A 71 2.35 10.39 -15.15
N LEU A 72 3.49 10.42 -14.46
CA LEU A 72 3.63 9.94 -13.10
C LEU A 72 3.64 11.13 -12.13
N LYS A 73 2.75 11.09 -11.14
CA LYS A 73 2.70 12.00 -10.00
C LYS A 73 3.12 11.24 -8.74
N PRO A 74 4.40 11.34 -8.31
CA PRO A 74 4.86 10.76 -7.05
C PRO A 74 4.32 11.52 -5.83
N SER A 75 4.23 10.86 -4.68
CA SER A 75 3.78 11.52 -3.44
C SER A 75 4.82 12.50 -2.89
N GLU A 76 4.34 13.71 -2.58
CA GLU A 76 5.06 14.78 -1.90
C GLU A 76 5.49 14.42 -0.46
N MET A 77 4.86 13.41 0.14
CA MET A 77 5.23 12.91 1.47
C MET A 77 6.51 12.07 1.48
N ALA A 78 7.06 11.75 0.29
CA ALA A 78 8.36 11.08 0.13
C ALA A 78 9.28 11.89 -0.80
N PRO A 79 9.64 13.15 -0.44
CA PRO A 79 10.23 14.12 -1.37
C PRO A 79 11.58 13.68 -1.93
N ALA A 80 12.42 13.02 -1.13
CA ALA A 80 13.70 12.49 -1.61
C ALA A 80 13.53 11.41 -2.69
N SER A 81 12.49 10.57 -2.55
CA SER A 81 12.18 9.55 -3.57
C SER A 81 11.55 10.19 -4.80
N SER A 82 10.62 11.13 -4.61
CA SER A 82 9.98 11.91 -5.67
C SER A 82 11.03 12.56 -6.59
N SER A 83 11.95 13.32 -5.99
CA SER A 83 12.98 14.05 -6.73
C SER A 83 13.94 13.12 -7.46
N LEU A 84 14.34 12.01 -6.82
CA LEU A 84 15.20 11.01 -7.45
C LEU A 84 14.50 10.32 -8.64
N ILE A 85 13.21 9.98 -8.49
CA ILE A 85 12.42 9.41 -9.58
C ILE A 85 12.30 10.41 -10.74
N ALA A 86 11.99 11.67 -10.47
CA ALA A 86 11.87 12.71 -11.49
C ALA A 86 13.15 12.85 -12.31
N LYS A 87 14.31 12.90 -11.64
CA LYS A 87 15.62 12.93 -12.29
C LYS A 87 15.87 11.68 -13.15
N LEU A 88 15.76 10.50 -12.56
CA LEU A 88 16.14 9.26 -13.25
C LEU A 88 15.19 8.93 -14.41
N VAL A 89 13.89 9.23 -14.28
CA VAL A 89 12.95 9.04 -15.41
C VAL A 89 13.33 9.92 -16.58
N ALA A 90 13.71 11.18 -16.35
CA ALA A 90 14.15 12.08 -17.41
C ALA A 90 15.48 11.63 -18.06
N ASP A 91 16.41 11.07 -17.28
CA ASP A 91 17.73 10.64 -17.77
C ASP A 91 17.66 9.34 -18.62
N TYR A 92 16.71 8.44 -18.33
CA TYR A 92 16.69 7.09 -18.89
C TYR A 92 15.49 6.75 -19.78
N LEU A 93 14.39 7.49 -19.70
CA LEU A 93 13.15 7.21 -20.44
C LEU A 93 12.84 8.32 -21.46
N ASP A 94 12.00 8.00 -22.44
CA ASP A 94 11.56 8.96 -23.45
C ASP A 94 10.71 10.07 -22.83
N SER A 95 11.33 11.24 -22.63
CA SER A 95 10.69 12.44 -22.04
C SER A 95 9.54 13.03 -22.85
N SER A 96 9.38 12.63 -24.12
CA SER A 96 8.21 12.99 -24.93
C SER A 96 6.97 12.18 -24.57
N CYS A 97 7.16 10.93 -24.12
CA CYS A 97 6.09 9.99 -23.79
C CYS A 97 5.89 9.78 -22.28
N ILE A 98 6.93 9.98 -21.46
CA ILE A 98 6.93 9.67 -20.03
C ILE A 98 7.41 10.89 -19.25
N LYS A 99 6.52 11.48 -18.45
CA LYS A 99 6.84 12.66 -17.63
C LYS A 99 6.56 12.41 -16.16
N VAL A 100 7.36 13.04 -15.31
CA VAL A 100 7.11 13.11 -13.87
C VAL A 100 6.67 14.53 -13.52
N VAL A 101 5.55 14.64 -12.81
CA VAL A 101 5.05 15.90 -12.28
C VAL A 101 5.10 15.82 -10.76
N GLU A 102 6.06 16.52 -10.17
CA GLU A 102 6.13 16.70 -8.72
C GLU A 102 5.13 17.79 -8.27
N GLY A 103 4.67 17.70 -7.02
CA GLY A 103 3.71 18.65 -6.47
C GLY A 103 2.82 18.00 -5.42
N ALA A 104 1.88 18.75 -4.86
CA ALA A 104 0.94 18.30 -3.85
C ALA A 104 -0.50 18.35 -4.41
N VAL A 105 -1.45 18.82 -3.60
CA VAL A 105 -2.87 18.93 -3.96
C VAL A 105 -3.11 19.84 -5.18
N PRO A 106 -2.50 21.03 -5.32
CA PRO A 106 -2.76 21.91 -6.47
C PRO A 106 -2.39 21.26 -7.80
N GLU A 107 -1.19 20.67 -7.90
CA GLU A 107 -0.70 20.02 -9.12
C GLU A 107 -1.49 18.76 -9.43
N THR A 108 -1.85 17.98 -8.40
CA THR A 108 -2.71 16.81 -8.57
C THR A 108 -4.10 17.21 -9.08
N SER A 109 -4.64 18.33 -8.60
CA SER A 109 -5.95 18.83 -9.04
C SER A 109 -5.90 19.30 -10.50
N ALA A 110 -4.86 20.05 -10.88
CA ALA A 110 -4.64 20.49 -12.27
C ALA A 110 -4.45 19.31 -13.23
N LEU A 111 -3.75 18.25 -12.80
CA LEU A 111 -3.65 17.00 -13.57
C LEU A 111 -5.01 16.34 -13.74
N LEU A 112 -5.82 16.26 -12.69
CA LEU A 112 -7.15 15.64 -12.74
C LEU A 112 -8.18 16.41 -13.58
N GLU A 113 -7.93 17.67 -13.91
CA GLU A 113 -8.74 18.44 -14.86
C GLU A 113 -8.50 18.03 -16.32
N GLN A 114 -7.33 17.46 -16.63
CA GLN A 114 -6.98 17.01 -17.97
C GLN A 114 -7.73 15.73 -18.36
N LYS A 115 -7.84 15.49 -19.67
CA LYS A 115 -8.38 14.23 -20.21
C LYS A 115 -7.30 13.15 -20.17
N TRP A 116 -7.62 12.00 -19.58
CA TRP A 116 -6.76 10.81 -19.54
C TRP A 116 -7.51 9.61 -20.12
N ASP A 117 -6.77 8.68 -20.71
CA ASP A 117 -7.35 7.43 -21.22
C ASP A 117 -7.38 6.35 -20.13
N LYS A 118 -6.56 6.50 -19.08
CA LYS A 118 -6.66 5.74 -17.82
C LYS A 118 -6.05 6.52 -16.66
N ILE A 119 -6.61 6.36 -15.46
CA ILE A 119 -5.98 6.84 -14.21
C ILE A 119 -5.76 5.65 -13.27
N LEU A 120 -4.55 5.53 -12.75
CA LEU A 120 -4.23 4.63 -11.63
C LEU A 120 -3.89 5.47 -10.41
N TYR A 121 -4.62 5.25 -9.32
CA TYR A 121 -4.39 5.93 -8.04
C TYR A 121 -4.15 4.91 -6.95
N THR A 122 -3.06 5.07 -6.21
CA THR A 122 -2.80 4.35 -4.97
C THR A 122 -2.87 5.31 -3.79
N GLY A 123 -3.70 5.00 -2.79
CA GLY A 123 -3.78 5.80 -1.57
C GLY A 123 -5.04 5.53 -0.76
N ASN A 124 -5.73 6.59 -0.32
CA ASN A 124 -6.87 6.45 0.61
C ASN A 124 -8.22 6.67 -0.08
N GLY A 125 -9.28 6.08 0.48
CA GLY A 125 -10.63 6.15 -0.08
C GLY A 125 -11.22 7.57 -0.16
N ARG A 126 -10.78 8.52 0.68
CA ARG A 126 -11.24 9.91 0.61
C ARG A 126 -10.75 10.59 -0.67
N VAL A 127 -9.47 10.47 -0.99
CA VAL A 127 -8.89 11.04 -2.22
C VAL A 127 -9.31 10.24 -3.45
N ALA A 128 -9.47 8.93 -3.34
CA ALA A 128 -9.95 8.08 -4.44
C ALA A 128 -11.32 8.53 -4.99
N ARG A 129 -12.24 8.96 -4.10
CA ARG A 129 -13.52 9.54 -4.52
C ARG A 129 -13.35 10.83 -5.33
N ILE A 130 -12.36 11.67 -4.99
CA ILE A 130 -12.03 12.89 -5.73
C ILE A 130 -11.48 12.52 -7.12
N VAL A 131 -10.54 11.56 -7.17
CA VAL A 131 -9.97 11.05 -8.42
C VAL A 131 -11.07 10.50 -9.33
N MET A 132 -11.95 9.64 -8.81
CA MET A 132 -13.05 9.04 -9.56
C MET A 132 -14.07 10.09 -10.04
N ALA A 133 -14.39 11.09 -9.21
CA ALA A 133 -15.27 12.19 -9.59
C ALA A 133 -14.69 13.05 -10.73
N ALA A 134 -13.37 13.27 -10.73
CA ALA A 134 -12.70 13.96 -11.83
C ALA A 134 -12.67 13.10 -13.10
N ALA A 135 -12.32 11.82 -12.98
CA ALA A 135 -12.30 10.84 -14.08
C ALA A 135 -13.67 10.74 -14.79
N ALA A 136 -14.77 10.78 -14.02
CA ALA A 136 -16.13 10.71 -14.54
C ALA A 136 -16.48 11.83 -15.54
N LYS A 137 -15.85 13.02 -15.42
CA LYS A 137 -16.06 14.14 -16.35
C LYS A 137 -15.63 13.82 -17.79
N HIS A 138 -14.68 12.89 -17.93
CA HIS A 138 -14.08 12.49 -19.21
C HIS A 138 -14.39 11.03 -19.58
N LEU A 139 -15.24 10.34 -18.78
CA LEU A 139 -15.50 8.91 -18.88
C LEU A 139 -14.22 8.05 -18.81
N THR A 140 -13.22 8.53 -18.06
CA THR A 140 -11.93 7.85 -17.93
C THR A 140 -12.03 6.63 -17.01
N PRO A 141 -11.61 5.44 -17.45
CA PRO A 141 -11.54 4.27 -16.57
C PRO A 141 -10.46 4.43 -15.51
N VAL A 142 -10.75 3.99 -14.28
CA VAL A 142 -9.84 4.10 -13.13
C VAL A 142 -9.42 2.75 -12.57
N VAL A 143 -8.22 2.69 -12.01
CA VAL A 143 -7.77 1.65 -11.07
C VAL A 143 -7.49 2.34 -9.74
N LEU A 144 -8.14 1.87 -8.67
CA LEU A 144 -8.06 2.47 -7.34
C LEU A 144 -7.51 1.44 -6.36
N GLU A 145 -6.22 1.54 -6.04
CA GLU A 145 -5.53 0.71 -5.06
C GLU A 145 -5.62 1.37 -3.69
N LEU A 146 -6.54 0.91 -2.85
CA LEU A 146 -6.91 1.56 -1.60
C LEU A 146 -6.49 0.75 -0.37
N GLY A 147 -6.75 1.31 0.81
CA GLY A 147 -6.54 0.67 2.08
C GLY A 147 -7.82 0.07 2.68
N GLY A 148 -7.69 -0.33 3.93
CA GLY A 148 -8.75 -0.92 4.74
C GLY A 148 -8.16 -1.61 5.97
N LYS A 149 -9.01 -2.18 6.82
CA LYS A 149 -8.53 -2.96 7.98
C LYS A 149 -8.40 -4.41 7.57
N SER A 150 -7.20 -4.86 7.27
CA SER A 150 -6.92 -6.27 6.90
C SER A 150 -6.89 -7.16 8.15
N PRO A 151 -7.88 -8.04 8.39
CA PRO A 151 -7.87 -8.93 9.54
C PRO A 151 -6.86 -10.07 9.36
N VAL A 152 -6.34 -10.57 10.49
CA VAL A 152 -5.67 -11.86 10.57
C VAL A 152 -6.45 -12.75 11.53
N ILE A 153 -6.98 -13.86 11.02
CA ILE A 153 -7.66 -14.87 11.84
C ILE A 153 -6.60 -15.88 12.29
N VAL A 154 -6.49 -16.09 13.60
CA VAL A 154 -5.52 -17.01 14.21
C VAL A 154 -6.28 -18.09 14.96
N ASP A 155 -6.27 -19.30 14.42
CA ASP A 155 -6.84 -20.48 15.06
C ASP A 155 -5.85 -21.10 16.07
N SER A 156 -6.37 -21.96 16.93
CA SER A 156 -5.63 -22.65 17.99
C SER A 156 -4.76 -23.82 17.51
N ASP A 157 -5.11 -24.43 16.37
CA ASP A 157 -4.37 -25.55 15.77
C ASP A 157 -3.41 -25.08 14.67
N ILE A 158 -2.40 -24.29 15.06
CA ILE A 158 -1.40 -23.76 14.14
C ILE A 158 0.02 -23.88 14.71
N ASN A 159 1.00 -23.77 13.81
CA ASN A 159 2.38 -23.50 14.22
C ASN A 159 2.52 -22.04 14.68
N LEU A 160 2.32 -21.84 15.99
CA LEU A 160 2.32 -20.51 16.63
C LEU A 160 3.58 -19.71 16.31
N LYS A 161 4.77 -20.31 16.44
CA LYS A 161 6.03 -19.60 16.22
C LYS A 161 6.18 -19.11 14.78
N VAL A 162 5.78 -19.92 13.80
CA VAL A 162 5.82 -19.54 12.38
C VAL A 162 4.79 -18.45 12.11
N ALA A 163 3.57 -18.59 12.64
CA ALA A 163 2.51 -17.60 12.47
C ALA A 163 2.91 -16.24 13.05
N THR A 164 3.34 -16.20 14.30
CA THR A 164 3.81 -14.99 14.98
C THR A 164 4.91 -14.28 14.19
N ARG A 165 5.93 -15.01 13.72
CA ARG A 165 7.02 -14.41 12.93
C ARG A 165 6.55 -13.82 11.61
N ARG A 166 5.63 -14.48 10.92
CA ARG A 166 5.06 -13.97 9.65
C ARG A 166 4.20 -12.74 9.90
N ILE A 167 3.40 -12.75 10.96
CA ILE A 167 2.61 -11.57 11.35
C ILE A 167 3.55 -10.42 11.74
N ILE A 168 4.63 -10.67 12.47
CA ILE A 168 5.62 -9.64 12.82
C ILE A 168 6.24 -9.04 11.55
N ALA A 169 6.65 -9.89 10.61
CA ALA A 169 7.21 -9.44 9.34
C ALA A 169 6.23 -8.54 8.57
N GLY A 170 4.95 -8.92 8.48
CA GLY A 170 3.93 -8.13 7.80
C GLY A 170 3.45 -6.89 8.56
N LYS A 171 3.47 -6.92 9.90
CA LYS A 171 3.00 -5.80 10.74
C LYS A 171 4.08 -4.77 10.98
N TRP A 172 5.24 -5.16 11.49
CA TRP A 172 6.28 -4.21 11.89
C TRP A 172 7.48 -4.24 10.94
N GLY A 173 7.82 -5.40 10.37
CA GLY A 173 8.92 -5.52 9.40
C GLY A 173 8.66 -4.74 8.11
N CYS A 174 7.40 -4.73 7.66
CA CYS A 174 6.96 -3.96 6.51
C CYS A 174 6.66 -2.50 6.91
N ASN A 175 7.69 -1.65 6.88
CA ASN A 175 7.58 -0.20 7.06
C ASN A 175 6.85 0.24 8.34
N ASN A 176 7.06 -0.50 9.44
CA ASN A 176 6.44 -0.27 10.75
C ASN A 176 4.89 -0.16 10.70
N GLY A 177 4.27 -0.96 9.83
CA GLY A 177 2.80 -1.06 9.70
C GLY A 177 2.18 -0.07 8.73
N GLN A 178 2.99 0.76 8.08
CA GLN A 178 2.56 1.70 7.04
C GLN A 178 2.43 0.99 5.69
N ALA A 179 1.57 -0.03 5.62
CA ALA A 179 1.32 -0.80 4.42
C ALA A 179 -0.17 -1.16 4.31
N CYS A 180 -0.77 -1.00 3.13
CA CYS A 180 -2.20 -1.25 2.91
C CYS A 180 -2.60 -2.71 3.19
N ILE A 181 -1.64 -3.64 3.00
CA ILE A 181 -1.80 -5.07 3.25
C ILE A 181 -1.29 -5.51 4.63
N SER A 182 -0.90 -4.56 5.49
CA SER A 182 -0.40 -4.89 6.82
C SER A 182 -1.51 -5.52 7.66
N PRO A 183 -1.21 -6.51 8.53
CA PRO A 183 -2.14 -6.95 9.56
C PRO A 183 -2.66 -5.76 10.37
N ASP A 184 -3.93 -5.41 10.20
CA ASP A 184 -4.49 -4.26 10.90
C ASP A 184 -4.91 -4.69 12.31
N TYR A 185 -5.61 -5.81 12.42
CA TYR A 185 -6.02 -6.41 13.68
C TYR A 185 -6.06 -7.95 13.59
N ILE A 186 -6.04 -8.60 14.75
CA ILE A 186 -6.16 -10.06 14.87
C ILE A 186 -7.52 -10.43 15.47
N ILE A 187 -8.10 -11.53 14.97
CA ILE A 187 -9.22 -12.23 15.61
C ILE A 187 -8.70 -13.61 16.04
N THR A 188 -8.89 -13.97 17.30
CA THR A 188 -8.53 -15.30 17.83
C THR A 188 -9.46 -15.68 18.98
N THR A 189 -9.40 -16.92 19.48
CA THR A 189 -10.19 -17.32 20.63
C THR A 189 -9.57 -16.80 21.93
N LYS A 190 -10.42 -16.54 22.93
CA LYS A 190 -10.00 -16.04 24.25
C LYS A 190 -8.90 -16.89 24.90
N ASP A 191 -9.02 -18.21 24.80
CA ASP A 191 -8.06 -19.16 25.39
C ASP A 191 -6.70 -19.15 24.67
N TYR A 192 -6.66 -18.71 23.40
CA TYR A 192 -5.44 -18.69 22.60
C TYR A 192 -4.73 -17.32 22.62
N ALA A 193 -5.45 -16.24 22.91
CA ALA A 193 -4.92 -14.88 22.90
C ALA A 193 -3.68 -14.71 23.79
N THR A 194 -3.68 -15.27 25.00
CA THR A 194 -2.52 -15.18 25.92
C THR A 194 -1.27 -15.83 25.33
N LYS A 195 -1.41 -17.04 24.77
CA LYS A 195 -0.29 -17.77 24.12
C LYS A 195 0.26 -16.98 22.95
N LEU A 196 -0.63 -16.37 22.17
CA LEU A 196 -0.26 -15.53 21.02
C LEU A 196 0.50 -14.28 21.45
N VAL A 197 0.01 -13.55 22.44
CA VAL A 197 0.67 -12.36 23.00
C VAL A 197 2.07 -12.69 23.53
N ASP A 198 2.22 -13.79 24.28
CA ASP A 198 3.51 -14.20 24.82
C ASP A 198 4.49 -14.59 23.71
N SER A 199 4.01 -15.27 22.67
CA SER A 199 4.81 -15.55 21.49
C SER A 199 5.25 -14.26 20.78
N PHE A 200 4.38 -13.27 20.63
CA PHE A 200 4.74 -11.98 20.05
C PHE A 200 5.83 -11.28 20.84
N LYS A 201 5.70 -11.19 22.17
CA LYS A 201 6.71 -10.56 23.04
C LYS A 201 8.09 -11.16 22.81
N CYS A 202 8.18 -12.50 22.81
CA CYS A 202 9.45 -13.21 22.62
C CYS A 202 10.05 -12.97 21.23
N GLU A 203 9.25 -13.03 20.17
CA GLU A 203 9.77 -12.86 18.82
C GLU A 203 10.04 -11.38 18.47
N LEU A 204 9.29 -10.42 19.02
CA LEU A 204 9.55 -8.99 18.85
C LEU A 204 10.90 -8.58 19.46
N GLU A 205 11.23 -9.08 20.65
CA GLU A 205 12.56 -8.83 21.25
C GLU A 205 13.68 -9.41 20.37
N ARG A 206 13.45 -10.51 19.66
CA ARG A 206 14.43 -11.06 18.71
C ARG A 206 14.59 -10.22 17.44
N PHE A 207 13.51 -9.59 16.98
CA PHE A 207 13.53 -8.75 15.77
C PHE A 207 14.12 -7.37 16.05
N TYR A 208 13.73 -6.74 17.17
CA TYR A 208 14.04 -5.33 17.43
C TYR A 208 14.88 -5.09 18.68
N GLY A 209 15.23 -6.14 19.42
CA GLY A 209 15.95 -6.03 20.69
C GLY A 209 15.03 -5.64 21.86
N LYS A 210 15.63 -5.47 23.04
CA LYS A 210 14.92 -5.11 24.28
C LYS A 210 14.36 -3.68 24.26
N ASP A 211 15.04 -2.79 23.54
CA ASP A 211 14.59 -1.43 23.29
C ASP A 211 14.36 -1.24 21.79
N PRO A 212 13.11 -1.42 21.31
CA PRO A 212 12.81 -1.32 19.88
C PRO A 212 13.11 0.06 19.28
N LEU A 213 13.10 1.14 20.08
CA LEU A 213 13.33 2.49 19.56
C LEU A 213 14.79 2.73 19.14
N GLU A 214 15.72 1.98 19.72
CA GLU A 214 17.15 1.98 19.37
C GLU A 214 17.47 1.01 18.23
N SER A 215 16.49 0.22 17.77
CA SER A 215 16.68 -0.70 16.64
C SER A 215 16.91 0.06 15.34
N LYS A 216 17.94 -0.37 14.59
CA LYS A 216 18.22 0.15 13.25
C LYS A 216 17.20 -0.31 12.21
N ASP A 217 16.45 -1.37 12.52
CA ASP A 217 15.47 -1.98 11.63
C ASP A 217 14.06 -1.41 11.85
N LEU A 218 13.87 -0.51 12.83
CA LEU A 218 12.59 0.14 13.08
C LEU A 218 12.39 1.35 12.16
N SER A 219 11.37 1.28 11.30
CA SER A 219 10.99 2.42 10.45
C SER A 219 10.25 3.50 11.24
N ARG A 220 10.42 4.76 10.82
CA ARG A 220 9.75 5.93 11.40
C ARG A 220 8.36 6.13 10.79
N ILE A 221 7.50 6.81 11.54
CA ILE A 221 6.23 7.32 11.02
C ILE A 221 6.52 8.46 10.06
N VAL A 222 5.82 8.49 8.92
CA VAL A 222 6.13 9.38 7.78
C VAL A 222 6.23 10.87 8.13
N ASN A 223 5.39 11.36 9.04
CA ASN A 223 5.38 12.75 9.50
C ASN A 223 4.68 12.89 10.86
N SER A 224 4.74 14.10 11.43
CA SER A 224 4.09 14.44 12.71
C SER A 224 2.58 14.22 12.68
N ASN A 225 1.89 14.61 11.61
CA ASN A 225 0.43 14.43 11.52
C ASN A 225 0.00 12.96 11.65
N HIS A 226 0.73 12.03 11.01
CA HIS A 226 0.48 10.59 11.14
C HIS A 226 0.89 10.05 12.51
N PHE A 227 1.97 10.58 13.10
CA PHE A 227 2.41 10.23 14.45
C PHE A 227 1.38 10.64 15.50
N ASP A 228 0.86 11.87 15.41
CA ASP A 228 -0.15 12.41 16.31
C ASP A 228 -1.46 11.65 16.18
N ARG A 229 -1.87 11.29 14.96
CA ARG A 229 -3.05 10.45 14.74
C ARG A 229 -2.89 9.11 15.45
N LEU A 230 -1.77 8.41 15.24
CA LEU A 230 -1.50 7.13 15.90
C LEU A 230 -1.46 7.28 17.43
N SER A 231 -0.81 8.32 17.94
CA SER A 231 -0.77 8.62 19.37
C SER A 231 -2.18 8.82 19.95
N LYS A 232 -3.04 9.57 19.27
CA LYS A 232 -4.44 9.75 19.66
C LYS A 232 -5.23 8.43 19.72
N LEU A 233 -4.98 7.49 18.82
CA LEU A 233 -5.59 6.16 18.89
C LEU A 233 -5.16 5.39 20.15
N MET A 234 -3.89 5.51 20.54
CA MET A 234 -3.34 4.86 21.72
C MET A 234 -3.81 5.50 23.03
N ASP A 235 -4.04 6.82 23.03
CA ASP A 235 -4.37 7.62 24.21
C ASP A 235 -5.87 7.62 24.55
N GLU A 236 -6.73 7.07 23.69
CA GLU A 236 -8.13 6.83 24.03
C GLU A 236 -8.22 6.00 25.31
N GLU A 237 -8.92 6.49 26.34
CA GLU A 237 -8.90 5.94 27.71
C GLU A 237 -9.17 4.43 27.78
N LYS A 238 -10.13 3.95 26.98
CA LYS A 238 -10.49 2.52 26.93
C LYS A 238 -9.55 1.67 26.07
N VAL A 239 -8.62 2.29 25.36
CA VAL A 239 -7.60 1.64 24.52
C VAL A 239 -6.24 1.63 25.23
N SER A 240 -5.85 2.73 25.89
CA SER A 240 -4.57 2.84 26.60
C SER A 240 -4.42 1.78 27.69
N SER A 241 -5.50 1.49 28.43
CA SER A 241 -5.56 0.44 29.45
C SER A 241 -5.49 -1.00 28.91
N LYS A 242 -5.53 -1.17 27.57
CA LYS A 242 -5.49 -2.47 26.88
C LYS A 242 -4.14 -2.80 26.28
N ILE A 243 -3.13 -1.93 26.42
CA ILE A 243 -1.77 -2.20 25.97
C ILE A 243 -1.19 -3.37 26.78
N VAL A 244 -0.84 -4.45 26.10
CA VAL A 244 -0.22 -5.65 26.70
C VAL A 244 1.26 -5.81 26.35
N HIS A 245 1.75 -5.03 25.39
CA HIS A 245 3.16 -4.92 25.01
C HIS A 245 3.41 -3.61 24.24
N GLY A 246 4.62 -3.04 24.39
CA GLY A 246 5.04 -1.84 23.69
C GLY A 246 4.51 -0.56 24.31
N GLY A 247 4.09 0.39 23.48
CA GLY A 247 3.54 1.68 23.89
C GLY A 247 4.55 2.84 23.91
N GLN A 248 5.85 2.56 23.78
CA GLN A 248 6.89 3.59 23.77
C GLN A 248 6.81 4.43 22.50
N ARG A 249 7.04 5.74 22.66
CA ARG A 249 6.98 6.74 21.58
C ARG A 249 8.14 7.71 21.72
N ASN A 250 8.68 8.13 20.59
CA ASN A 250 9.66 9.21 20.49
C ASN A 250 9.20 10.18 19.40
N GLU A 251 8.53 11.25 19.82
CA GLU A 251 7.96 12.27 18.95
C GLU A 251 9.05 12.97 18.13
N LYS A 252 10.19 13.31 18.76
CA LYS A 252 11.32 13.97 18.11
C LYS A 252 11.83 13.19 16.90
N ASN A 253 11.83 11.87 16.98
CA ASN A 253 12.27 10.98 15.91
C ASN A 253 11.12 10.34 15.11
N LEU A 254 9.86 10.68 15.43
CA LEU A 254 8.66 10.08 14.85
C LEU A 254 8.64 8.55 14.94
N GLN A 255 9.05 7.98 16.08
CA GLN A 255 9.08 6.53 16.29
C GLN A 255 7.99 6.10 17.25
N ILE A 256 7.28 5.02 16.90
CA ILE A 256 6.36 4.32 17.78
C ILE A 256 6.79 2.86 17.79
N ALA A 257 7.02 2.30 18.99
CA ALA A 257 7.44 0.92 19.16
C ALA A 257 6.30 -0.06 18.79
N PRO A 258 6.63 -1.31 18.41
CA PRO A 258 5.64 -2.35 18.22
C PRO A 258 4.68 -2.46 19.41
N THR A 259 3.39 -2.16 19.21
CA THR A 259 2.41 -2.09 20.29
C THR A 259 1.26 -3.06 20.06
N ILE A 260 0.95 -3.85 21.08
CA ILE A 260 -0.11 -4.86 21.04
C ILE A 260 -1.18 -4.51 22.07
N PHE A 261 -2.44 -4.59 21.65
CA PHE A 261 -3.60 -4.36 22.49
C PHE A 261 -4.43 -5.63 22.58
N LEU A 262 -4.97 -5.94 23.76
CA LEU A 262 -5.86 -7.09 23.94
C LEU A 262 -7.26 -6.61 24.32
N ASP A 263 -8.27 -7.02 23.54
CA ASP A 263 -9.69 -6.72 23.76
C ASP A 263 -9.97 -5.23 23.94
N VAL A 264 -9.56 -4.43 22.94
CA VAL A 264 -10.02 -3.05 22.79
C VAL A 264 -11.52 -3.03 22.45
N PRO A 265 -12.29 -2.01 22.90
CA PRO A 265 -13.70 -1.92 22.53
C PRO A 265 -13.87 -1.85 21.01
N VAL A 266 -14.77 -2.64 20.43
CA VAL A 266 -15.02 -2.65 18.96
C VAL A 266 -15.43 -1.27 18.43
N ASN A 267 -16.04 -0.44 19.27
CA ASN A 267 -16.47 0.92 18.92
C ASN A 267 -15.39 2.00 19.11
N SER A 268 -14.18 1.64 19.56
CA SER A 268 -13.05 2.56 19.71
C SER A 268 -12.52 3.06 18.37
N LEU A 269 -11.79 4.17 18.37
CA LEU A 269 -11.26 4.76 17.14
C LEU A 269 -10.26 3.83 16.45
N ILE A 270 -9.43 3.12 17.23
CA ILE A 270 -8.44 2.17 16.69
C ILE A 270 -9.08 1.01 15.89
N MET A 271 -10.38 0.74 16.10
CA MET A 271 -11.15 -0.26 15.35
C MET A 271 -12.01 0.33 14.22
N LYS A 272 -12.17 1.66 14.13
CA LYS A 272 -13.00 2.34 13.12
C LYS A 272 -12.25 2.84 11.91
N GLU A 273 -10.97 3.17 12.06
CA GLU A 273 -10.11 3.60 10.97
C GLU A 273 -8.99 2.59 10.68
N GLU A 274 -8.45 2.65 9.47
CA GLU A 274 -7.22 1.93 9.12
C GLU A 274 -6.07 2.44 9.99
N ILE A 275 -5.37 1.52 10.65
CA ILE A 275 -4.33 1.89 11.61
C ILE A 275 -3.13 2.45 10.87
N PHE A 276 -2.68 1.81 9.79
CA PHE A 276 -1.52 2.25 8.99
C PHE A 276 -0.30 2.65 9.83
N GLY A 277 0.06 1.80 10.78
CA GLY A 277 1.11 2.02 11.77
C GLY A 277 1.29 0.82 12.70
N PRO A 278 2.15 0.94 13.72
CA PRO A 278 2.68 -0.20 14.49
C PRO A 278 1.78 -0.66 15.64
N LEU A 279 0.47 -0.40 15.54
CA LEU A 279 -0.52 -0.77 16.56
C LEU A 279 -1.27 -2.02 16.11
N LEU A 280 -1.30 -3.07 16.92
CA LEU A 280 -1.96 -4.33 16.60
C LEU A 280 -2.98 -4.72 17.69
N PRO A 281 -4.27 -4.43 17.47
CA PRO A 281 -5.33 -4.94 18.32
C PRO A 281 -5.55 -6.44 18.10
N ILE A 282 -5.76 -7.17 19.19
CA ILE A 282 -6.22 -8.57 19.21
C ILE A 282 -7.62 -8.57 19.83
N ILE A 283 -8.59 -9.09 19.08
CA ILE A 283 -10.00 -9.21 19.46
C ILE A 283 -10.34 -10.67 19.69
N THR A 284 -11.03 -10.97 20.79
CA THR A 284 -11.50 -12.31 21.15
C THR A 284 -13.02 -12.44 21.25
#